data_AF-A0A642C391-F1
#
_entry.id   AF-A0A642C391-F1
#
_cell.length_a   1.000
_cell.length_b   1.000
_cell.length_c   1.000
_cell.angle_alpha   90.00
_cell.angle_beta   90.00
_cell.angle_gamma   90.00
#
_symmetry.space_group_name_H-M   'P 1'
#
loop_
_entity.id
_entity.type
_entity.pdbx_description
1 polymer ?
#
loop_
_entity_poly.entity_id
_entity_poly.type
_entity_poly.pdbx_seq_one_letter_code
_entity_poly.pdbx_strand_id
1 'polypeptide(L)'
;PRRNQGIAGRFTYAYDSRYFAEFNFGYNGSERFAAHERYGFFPSFGLGYIISNEDFWIPLRNTVDKLKFKLTYGLVGNDAIGSSEDRFYYLSEVNPNDGNRDQFFGTDYDNHMNGVSVSRYPNIYITWEKSKKVNLGFELGMFNSALEIQTDFFYERRTQIYQPRAHIPSSMGLSAGVSANIGEASSRGIDLSANYSYIANKDFWIKGMGNFTLAKGRYEVYEELDYASYGQGYRSRIGQAINHNYGYIAERLFIDVNDVANSPSQTSFNGGAMPGDIKYKDLNGDGKITDEDQTFLGYPNQPEITYGFGFSAGYKGFDLSMFFQGNARVSFFIDPRNTSPFVNYDAGDRIGVQQCLDVIANDHWSENNRDIYAFW
;
A
#
# COMPACT_ATOMS: atom_id res chain seq x y z
N PRO A 1 -2.17 10.14 -27.31
CA PRO A 1 -3.42 10.81 -26.83
C PRO A 1 -4.34 9.84 -26.07
N ARG A 2 -4.67 10.12 -24.80
CA ARG A 2 -5.70 9.40 -24.01
C ARG A 2 -7.00 10.20 -23.98
N ARG A 3 -8.17 9.54 -23.96
CA ARG A 3 -9.47 10.23 -23.97
C ARG A 3 -10.41 9.74 -22.86
N ASN A 4 -10.71 10.66 -21.95
CA ASN A 4 -11.79 10.54 -20.98
C ASN A 4 -12.85 11.63 -21.28
N GLN A 5 -14.11 11.31 -21.05
CA GLN A 5 -15.24 12.22 -21.18
C GLN A 5 -15.96 12.26 -19.84
N GLY A 6 -16.49 13.42 -19.43
CA GLY A 6 -17.17 13.51 -18.15
C GLY A 6 -18.16 14.66 -18.11
N ILE A 7 -19.27 14.43 -17.40
CA ILE A 7 -20.17 15.48 -16.93
C ILE A 7 -20.17 15.41 -15.41
N ALA A 8 -19.97 16.54 -14.75
CA ALA A 8 -20.06 16.62 -13.31
C ALA A 8 -21.04 17.72 -12.90
N GLY A 9 -21.68 17.54 -11.76
CA GLY A 9 -22.57 18.53 -11.17
C GLY A 9 -22.39 18.59 -9.66
N ARG A 10 -22.65 19.77 -9.11
CA ARG A 10 -22.60 20.06 -7.68
C ARG A 10 -23.81 20.90 -7.29
N PHE A 11 -24.49 20.46 -6.25
CA PHE A 11 -25.59 21.18 -5.63
C PHE A 11 -25.26 21.35 -4.16
N THR A 12 -25.28 22.60 -3.70
CA THR A 12 -24.97 22.95 -2.32
C THR A 12 -26.16 23.72 -1.75
N TYR A 13 -26.56 23.35 -0.54
CA TYR A 13 -27.60 24.01 0.22
C TYR A 13 -27.05 24.36 1.60
N ALA A 14 -27.24 25.61 2.02
CA ALA A 14 -26.87 26.10 3.33
C ALA A 14 -28.07 26.82 3.94
N TYR A 15 -28.42 26.46 5.16
CA TYR A 15 -29.54 27.06 5.90
C TYR A 15 -29.07 27.61 7.24
N ASP A 16 -29.35 28.90 7.43
CA ASP A 16 -29.10 29.66 8.67
C ASP A 16 -27.67 29.52 9.22
N SER A 17 -26.69 29.26 8.36
CA SER A 17 -25.30 28.95 8.75
C SER A 17 -25.15 27.77 9.72
N ARG A 18 -26.20 26.96 9.95
CA ARG A 18 -26.20 25.81 10.86
C ARG A 18 -26.12 24.50 10.09
N TYR A 19 -26.93 24.37 9.05
CA TYR A 19 -27.11 23.14 8.30
C TYR A 19 -26.57 23.28 6.89
N PHE A 20 -25.72 22.36 6.49
CA PHE A 20 -25.10 22.30 5.19
C PHE A 20 -25.40 20.94 4.59
N ALA A 21 -25.89 20.92 3.35
CA ALA A 21 -26.06 19.72 2.57
C ALA A 21 -25.41 19.92 1.21
N GLU A 22 -24.73 18.90 0.73
CA GLU A 22 -24.10 18.90 -0.58
C GLU A 22 -24.35 17.58 -1.29
N PHE A 23 -24.69 17.67 -2.56
CA PHE A 23 -24.77 16.53 -3.46
C PHE A 23 -23.89 16.81 -4.67
N ASN A 24 -22.95 15.92 -4.94
CA ASN A 24 -22.13 15.94 -6.14
C ASN A 24 -22.36 14.67 -6.94
N PHE A 25 -22.16 14.75 -8.26
CA PHE A 25 -22.08 13.57 -9.08
C PHE A 25 -21.07 13.76 -10.21
N GLY A 26 -20.46 12.66 -10.64
CA GLY A 26 -19.70 12.56 -11.89
C GLY A 26 -20.23 11.42 -12.74
N TYR A 27 -20.51 11.67 -14.00
CA TYR A 27 -20.75 10.66 -15.03
C TYR A 27 -19.57 10.67 -16.00
N ASN A 28 -18.67 9.71 -15.83
CA ASN A 28 -17.38 9.68 -16.52
C ASN A 28 -17.29 8.47 -17.44
N GLY A 29 -16.76 8.69 -18.66
CA GLY A 29 -16.48 7.68 -19.66
C GLY A 29 -14.98 7.53 -19.92
N SER A 30 -14.48 6.30 -19.91
CA SER A 30 -13.08 5.98 -20.21
C SER A 30 -12.97 5.20 -21.51
N GLU A 31 -12.03 5.57 -22.39
CA GLU A 31 -11.77 4.83 -23.62
C GLU A 31 -11.19 3.43 -23.37
N ARG A 32 -10.68 3.16 -22.15
CA ARG A 32 -10.05 1.87 -21.79
C ARG A 32 -11.06 0.72 -21.79
N PHE A 33 -12.33 1.03 -21.56
CA PHE A 33 -13.41 0.05 -21.39
C PHE A 33 -14.27 -0.11 -22.65
N ALA A 34 -14.90 -1.27 -22.76
CA ALA A 34 -15.86 -1.58 -23.82
C ALA A 34 -17.05 -0.62 -23.79
N ALA A 35 -17.79 -0.51 -24.90
CA ALA A 35 -18.89 0.46 -25.01
C ALA A 35 -19.93 0.35 -23.88
N HIS A 36 -20.22 -0.85 -23.38
CA HIS A 36 -21.21 -1.08 -22.32
C HIS A 36 -20.67 -0.83 -20.89
N GLU A 37 -19.35 -0.94 -20.67
CA GLU A 37 -18.68 -0.63 -19.39
C GLU A 37 -18.04 0.76 -19.38
N ARG A 38 -18.18 1.51 -20.48
CA ARG A 38 -17.46 2.77 -20.73
C ARG A 38 -17.72 3.81 -19.65
N TYR A 39 -18.99 3.96 -19.29
CA TYR A 39 -19.45 5.05 -18.44
C TYR A 39 -19.78 4.58 -17.03
N GLY A 40 -19.26 5.30 -16.03
CA GLY A 40 -19.57 5.10 -14.62
C GLY A 40 -20.26 6.34 -14.02
N PHE A 41 -21.23 6.11 -13.14
CA PHE A 41 -21.89 7.15 -12.35
C PHE A 41 -21.42 7.10 -10.90
N PHE A 42 -20.90 8.22 -10.41
CA PHE A 42 -20.18 8.34 -9.15
C PHE A 42 -20.77 9.48 -8.31
N PRO A 43 -21.86 9.23 -7.55
CA PRO A 43 -22.47 10.22 -6.68
C PRO A 43 -21.71 10.35 -5.36
N SER A 44 -21.75 11.54 -4.78
CA SER A 44 -21.37 11.78 -3.40
C SER A 44 -22.33 12.74 -2.70
N PHE A 45 -22.44 12.57 -1.40
CA PHE A 45 -23.32 13.32 -0.53
C PHE A 45 -22.54 13.75 0.72
N GLY A 46 -22.78 14.97 1.16
CA GLY A 46 -22.17 15.57 2.34
C GLY A 46 -23.22 16.27 3.20
N LEU A 47 -23.11 16.09 4.51
CA LEU A 47 -23.85 16.84 5.52
C LEU A 47 -22.86 17.53 6.46
N GLY A 48 -23.14 18.78 6.78
CA GLY A 48 -22.43 19.55 7.79
C GLY A 48 -23.42 20.15 8.77
N TYR A 49 -23.10 20.08 10.06
CA TYR A 49 -23.90 20.69 11.11
C TYR A 49 -22.99 21.46 12.06
N ILE A 50 -23.16 22.78 12.11
CA ILE A 50 -22.45 23.67 13.03
C ILE A 50 -23.32 23.89 14.26
N ILE A 51 -23.10 23.06 15.28
CA ILE A 51 -23.83 23.13 16.56
C ILE A 51 -23.57 24.46 17.25
N SER A 52 -22.36 25.01 17.12
CA SER A 52 -22.02 26.28 17.79
C SER A 52 -22.84 27.49 17.33
N ASN A 53 -23.56 27.35 16.21
CA ASN A 53 -24.48 28.35 15.71
C ASN A 53 -25.90 28.23 16.26
N GLU A 54 -26.21 27.18 17.02
CA GLU A 54 -27.50 27.04 17.70
C GLU A 54 -27.66 28.00 18.88
N ASP A 55 -28.90 28.41 19.17
CA ASP A 55 -29.21 29.38 20.22
C ASP A 55 -28.88 28.83 21.62
N PHE A 56 -29.07 27.51 21.82
CA PHE A 56 -28.70 26.86 23.07
C PHE A 56 -27.19 26.79 23.31
N TRP A 57 -26.36 27.03 22.28
CA TRP A 57 -24.90 27.03 22.40
C TRP A 57 -24.33 28.37 22.88
N ILE A 58 -25.14 29.44 22.87
CA ILE A 58 -24.72 30.79 23.28
C ILE A 58 -23.96 30.80 24.62
N PRO A 59 -24.38 30.08 25.69
CA PRO A 59 -23.65 30.07 26.95
C PRO A 59 -22.23 29.48 26.87
N LEU A 60 -21.96 28.61 25.90
CA LEU A 60 -20.69 27.89 25.73
C LEU A 60 -19.73 28.58 24.75
N ARG A 61 -20.19 29.56 23.95
CA ARG A 61 -19.39 30.21 22.88
C ARG A 61 -18.08 30.83 23.37
N ASN A 62 -18.02 31.31 24.61
CA ASN A 62 -16.80 31.89 25.18
C ASN A 62 -15.69 30.87 25.44
N THR A 63 -16.06 29.59 25.59
CA THR A 63 -15.12 28.49 25.82
C THR A 63 -14.93 27.65 24.55
N VAL A 64 -16.04 27.35 23.86
CA VAL A 64 -16.08 26.58 22.62
C VAL A 64 -16.79 27.40 21.54
N ASP A 65 -16.00 28.15 20.77
CA ASP A 65 -16.50 29.04 19.72
C ASP A 65 -16.94 28.28 18.46
N LYS A 66 -16.39 27.09 18.22
CA LYS A 66 -16.73 26.26 17.06
C LYS A 66 -16.94 24.81 17.47
N LEU A 67 -18.10 24.28 17.08
CA LEU A 67 -18.36 22.85 17.11
C LEU A 67 -19.10 22.46 15.84
N LYS A 68 -18.47 21.63 15.01
CA LYS A 68 -19.02 21.20 13.72
C LYS A 68 -18.86 19.70 13.53
N PHE A 69 -19.94 19.06 13.09
CA PHE A 69 -19.93 17.69 12.60
C PHE A 69 -20.04 17.68 11.07
N LYS A 70 -19.33 16.75 10.45
CA LYS A 70 -19.34 16.50 9.00
C LYS A 70 -19.55 15.02 8.75
N LEU A 71 -20.42 14.69 7.81
CA LEU A 71 -20.57 13.33 7.29
C LEU A 71 -20.45 13.42 5.78
N THR A 72 -19.57 12.63 5.19
CA THR A 72 -19.51 12.47 3.73
C THR A 72 -19.59 11.01 3.36
N TYR A 73 -20.31 10.74 2.28
CA TYR A 73 -20.50 9.42 1.70
C TYR A 73 -20.38 9.57 0.19
N GLY A 74 -19.54 8.78 -0.47
CA GLY A 74 -19.39 8.89 -1.91
C GLY A 74 -18.86 7.64 -2.58
N LEU A 75 -19.11 7.58 -3.88
CA LEU A 75 -18.52 6.60 -4.79
C LEU A 75 -17.51 7.32 -5.68
N VAL A 76 -16.36 6.71 -5.88
CA VAL A 76 -15.28 7.20 -6.75
C VAL A 76 -14.89 6.08 -7.70
N GLY A 77 -14.80 6.39 -9.00
CA GLY A 77 -14.30 5.48 -10.02
C GLY A 77 -12.83 5.72 -10.32
N ASN A 78 -12.07 4.63 -10.50
CA ASN A 78 -10.71 4.66 -11.05
C ASN A 78 -10.66 3.86 -12.36
N ASP A 79 -10.20 4.50 -13.43
CA ASP A 79 -9.93 3.85 -14.72
C ASP A 79 -8.44 3.59 -14.98
N ALA A 80 -7.56 4.13 -14.14
CA ALA A 80 -6.12 3.87 -14.17
C ALA A 80 -5.81 2.51 -13.53
N ILE A 81 -6.32 1.45 -14.15
CA ILE A 81 -6.05 0.05 -13.81
C ILE A 81 -4.95 -0.51 -14.71
N GLY A 82 -4.24 -1.57 -14.29
CA GLY A 82 -3.20 -2.22 -15.09
C GLY A 82 -2.03 -1.29 -15.49
N SER A 83 -1.37 -1.58 -16.62
CA SER A 83 -0.29 -0.73 -17.11
C SER A 83 -0.82 0.54 -17.78
N SER A 84 0.03 1.57 -17.80
CA SER A 84 -0.23 2.81 -18.52
C SER A 84 -0.28 2.59 -20.05
N GLU A 85 0.37 1.53 -20.53
CA GLU A 85 0.40 1.09 -21.93
C GLU A 85 -0.82 0.26 -22.31
N ASP A 86 -1.42 -0.45 -21.33
CA ASP A 86 -2.65 -1.20 -21.54
C ASP A 86 -3.78 -0.23 -21.87
N ARG A 87 -4.18 -0.17 -23.13
CA ARG A 87 -5.29 0.66 -23.59
C ARG A 87 -6.18 -0.24 -24.40
N PHE A 88 -7.49 -0.10 -24.21
CA PHE A 88 -8.51 -0.92 -24.88
C PHE A 88 -8.48 -2.39 -24.44
N TYR A 89 -8.83 -2.64 -23.18
CA TYR A 89 -8.94 -3.99 -22.62
C TYR A 89 -9.88 -4.91 -23.42
N TYR A 90 -10.82 -4.33 -24.17
CA TYR A 90 -11.78 -5.02 -25.02
C TYR A 90 -11.23 -5.41 -26.40
N LEU A 91 -9.98 -5.05 -26.73
CA LEU A 91 -9.32 -5.42 -27.98
C LEU A 91 -8.22 -6.44 -27.73
N SER A 92 -8.06 -7.36 -28.68
CA SER A 92 -6.92 -8.27 -28.72
C SER A 92 -5.68 -7.52 -29.20
N GLU A 93 -4.52 -7.90 -28.67
CA GLU A 93 -3.22 -7.36 -29.07
C GLU A 93 -2.28 -8.51 -29.42
N VAL A 94 -1.67 -8.42 -30.59
CA VAL A 94 -0.75 -9.42 -31.14
C VAL A 94 0.53 -8.71 -31.54
N ASN A 95 1.68 -9.22 -31.09
CA ASN A 95 2.99 -8.82 -31.53
C ASN A 95 3.44 -9.76 -32.67
N PRO A 96 3.50 -9.29 -33.93
CA PRO A 96 3.91 -10.12 -35.06
C PRO A 96 5.43 -10.31 -35.18
N ASN A 97 6.23 -9.71 -34.31
CA ASN A 97 7.69 -9.68 -34.40
C ASN A 97 8.33 -9.86 -33.01
N ASP A 98 8.01 -10.96 -32.33
CA ASP A 98 8.52 -11.31 -31.01
C ASP A 98 9.81 -12.13 -31.10
N GLY A 99 10.92 -11.52 -30.68
CA GLY A 99 12.23 -12.16 -30.65
C GLY A 99 12.37 -13.27 -29.59
N ASN A 100 11.46 -13.38 -28.62
CA ASN A 100 11.45 -14.52 -27.67
C ASN A 100 10.73 -15.75 -28.24
N ARG A 101 10.11 -15.61 -29.42
CA ARG A 101 9.44 -16.68 -30.16
C ARG A 101 10.16 -16.95 -31.48
N ASP A 102 11.44 -16.60 -31.55
CA ASP A 102 12.24 -16.74 -32.74
C ASP A 102 12.51 -18.20 -33.08
N GLN A 103 12.78 -18.42 -34.37
CA GLN A 103 13.25 -19.70 -34.87
C GLN A 103 14.38 -19.48 -35.87
N PHE A 104 15.33 -20.40 -35.83
CA PHE A 104 16.43 -20.49 -36.78
C PHE A 104 16.08 -21.54 -37.83
N PHE A 105 16.28 -21.20 -39.10
CA PHE A 105 15.95 -22.02 -40.26
C PHE A 105 17.17 -22.24 -41.16
N GLY A 106 17.08 -23.26 -42.02
CA GLY A 106 18.14 -23.67 -42.94
C GLY A 106 19.09 -24.69 -42.33
N THR A 107 19.94 -25.30 -43.15
CA THR A 107 20.92 -26.31 -42.72
C THR A 107 22.01 -25.73 -41.82
N ASP A 108 22.35 -24.46 -42.02
CA ASP A 108 23.43 -23.77 -41.31
C ASP A 108 22.92 -22.89 -40.15
N TYR A 109 21.61 -22.88 -39.89
CA TYR A 109 20.95 -22.06 -38.86
C TYR A 109 21.19 -20.54 -39.00
N ASP A 110 21.61 -20.04 -40.18
CA ASP A 110 21.87 -18.62 -40.41
C ASP A 110 20.62 -17.78 -40.68
N ASN A 111 19.47 -18.41 -40.93
CA ASN A 111 18.22 -17.67 -41.16
C ASN A 111 17.45 -17.53 -39.85
N HIS A 112 17.48 -16.33 -39.28
CA HIS A 112 16.77 -15.96 -38.07
C HIS A 112 15.45 -15.25 -38.39
N MET A 113 14.35 -15.72 -37.82
CA MET A 113 13.06 -15.03 -37.91
C MET A 113 12.38 -15.00 -36.56
N ASN A 114 11.93 -13.81 -36.16
CA ASN A 114 11.09 -13.64 -34.98
C ASN A 114 9.71 -14.28 -35.19
N GLY A 115 9.11 -14.73 -34.09
CA GLY A 115 7.78 -15.32 -34.09
C GLY A 115 6.67 -14.32 -33.85
N VAL A 116 5.46 -14.85 -33.73
CA VAL A 116 4.26 -14.08 -33.35
C VAL A 116 3.85 -14.46 -31.93
N SER A 117 3.50 -13.48 -31.11
CA SER A 117 2.92 -13.71 -29.78
C SER A 117 1.63 -12.91 -29.58
N VAL A 118 0.72 -13.48 -28.80
CA VAL A 118 -0.45 -12.74 -28.31
C VAL A 118 -0.02 -12.01 -27.05
N SER A 119 -0.14 -10.68 -27.04
CA SER A 119 0.19 -9.84 -25.89
C SER A 119 -1.01 -9.70 -24.94
N ARG A 120 -2.23 -9.68 -25.49
CA ARG A 120 -3.47 -9.56 -24.69
C ARG A 120 -4.68 -10.18 -25.39
N TYR A 121 -5.52 -10.84 -24.61
CA TYR A 121 -6.85 -11.29 -25.03
C TYR A 121 -7.92 -10.21 -24.76
N PRO A 122 -8.93 -10.06 -25.63
CA PRO A 122 -9.98 -9.08 -25.43
C PRO A 122 -10.87 -9.49 -24.25
N ASN A 123 -11.10 -8.56 -23.33
CA ASN A 123 -12.05 -8.73 -22.24
C ASN A 123 -13.00 -7.53 -22.22
N ILE A 124 -14.22 -7.77 -22.67
CA ILE A 124 -15.26 -6.75 -22.79
C ILE A 124 -15.92 -6.38 -21.45
N TYR A 125 -15.68 -7.18 -20.40
CA TYR A 125 -16.26 -7.00 -19.06
C TYR A 125 -15.38 -6.19 -18.12
N ILE A 126 -14.17 -5.81 -18.55
CA ILE A 126 -13.31 -4.97 -17.72
C ILE A 126 -13.94 -3.59 -17.55
N THR A 127 -14.05 -3.16 -16.30
CA THR A 127 -14.77 -1.96 -15.87
C THR A 127 -13.98 -1.17 -14.82
N TRP A 128 -14.60 -0.08 -14.35
CA TRP A 128 -14.06 0.81 -13.32
C TRP A 128 -13.81 0.10 -12.00
N GLU A 129 -12.67 0.40 -11.38
CA GLU A 129 -12.49 0.18 -9.95
C GLU A 129 -13.39 1.14 -9.17
N LYS A 130 -14.18 0.62 -8.23
CA LYS A 130 -15.17 1.41 -7.49
C LYS A 130 -14.79 1.50 -6.03
N SER A 131 -14.52 2.71 -5.57
CA SER A 131 -14.22 3.02 -4.18
C SER A 131 -15.42 3.68 -3.51
N LYS A 132 -15.97 3.01 -2.50
CA LYS A 132 -17.01 3.53 -1.62
C LYS A 132 -16.36 4.10 -0.38
N LYS A 133 -16.54 5.41 -0.15
CA LYS A 133 -15.90 6.14 0.94
C LYS A 133 -16.94 6.72 1.89
N VAL A 134 -16.67 6.61 3.17
CA VAL A 134 -17.42 7.27 4.25
C VAL A 134 -16.43 7.98 5.14
N ASN A 135 -16.72 9.23 5.48
CA ASN A 135 -15.91 10.00 6.42
C ASN A 135 -16.83 10.74 7.40
N LEU A 136 -16.52 10.61 8.68
CA LEU A 136 -17.16 11.30 9.78
C LEU A 136 -16.13 12.25 10.40
N GLY A 137 -16.35 13.54 10.22
CA GLY A 137 -15.48 14.61 10.70
C GLY A 137 -16.07 15.34 11.91
N PHE A 138 -15.19 15.73 12.81
CA PHE A 138 -15.45 16.54 13.99
C PHE A 138 -14.46 17.70 13.98
N GLU A 139 -14.96 18.92 14.13
CA GLU A 139 -14.14 20.12 14.28
C GLU A 139 -14.53 20.86 15.55
N LEU A 140 -13.53 21.22 16.35
CA LEU A 140 -13.65 21.94 17.61
C LEU A 140 -12.74 23.18 17.57
N GLY A 141 -13.29 24.34 17.89
CA GLY A 141 -12.55 25.57 18.13
C GLY A 141 -12.82 26.06 19.55
N MET A 142 -11.76 26.39 20.27
CA MET A 142 -11.83 26.86 21.65
C MET A 142 -11.01 28.13 21.86
N PHE A 143 -11.44 28.92 22.85
CA PHE A 143 -10.76 30.15 23.27
C PHE A 143 -10.60 31.18 22.14
N ASN A 144 -11.69 31.43 21.40
CA ASN A 144 -11.71 32.27 20.20
C ASN A 144 -10.77 31.74 19.12
N SER A 145 -10.90 30.43 18.83
CA SER A 145 -10.11 29.71 17.83
C SER A 145 -8.60 29.72 18.11
N ALA A 146 -8.18 29.96 19.35
CA ALA A 146 -6.79 29.81 19.75
C ALA A 146 -6.37 28.33 19.74
N LEU A 147 -7.30 27.41 20.06
CA LEU A 147 -7.12 25.98 19.88
C LEU A 147 -8.12 25.47 18.84
N GLU A 148 -7.61 24.85 17.77
CA GLU A 148 -8.42 24.20 16.74
C GLU A 148 -8.06 22.72 16.68
N ILE A 149 -9.05 21.84 16.81
CA ILE A 149 -8.88 20.39 16.68
C ILE A 149 -9.81 19.91 15.57
N GLN A 150 -9.26 19.11 14.66
CA GLN A 150 -10.02 18.40 13.64
C GLN A 150 -9.72 16.92 13.73
N THR A 151 -10.76 16.10 13.79
CA THR A 151 -10.67 14.64 13.80
C THR A 151 -11.57 14.08 12.71
N ASP A 152 -11.03 13.20 11.89
CA ASP A 152 -11.72 12.54 10.78
C ASP A 152 -11.61 11.02 10.93
N PHE A 153 -12.74 10.35 11.03
CA PHE A 153 -12.84 8.89 10.98
C PHE A 153 -13.23 8.48 9.57
N PHE A 154 -12.39 7.71 8.89
CA PHE A 154 -12.63 7.33 7.50
C PHE A 154 -12.69 5.81 7.31
N TYR A 155 -13.53 5.41 6.36
CA TYR A 155 -13.63 4.05 5.87
C TYR A 155 -13.78 4.08 4.35
N GLU A 156 -12.95 3.32 3.66
CA GLU A 156 -12.98 3.09 2.22
C GLU A 156 -13.10 1.59 1.97
N ARG A 157 -14.00 1.19 1.08
CA ARG A 157 -14.01 -0.15 0.49
C ARG A 157 -13.93 -0.02 -1.03
N ARG A 158 -12.85 -0.54 -1.59
CA ARG A 158 -12.64 -0.64 -3.02
C ARG A 158 -13.03 -2.03 -3.50
N THR A 159 -13.83 -2.06 -4.56
CA THR A 159 -14.32 -3.26 -5.21
C THR A 159 -13.92 -3.23 -6.68
N GLN A 160 -14.00 -4.39 -7.34
CA GLN A 160 -13.67 -4.52 -8.75
C GLN A 160 -12.19 -4.17 -9.04
N ILE A 161 -11.29 -4.48 -8.11
CA ILE A 161 -9.85 -4.27 -8.29
C ILE A 161 -9.36 -5.15 -9.42
N TYR A 162 -8.69 -4.53 -10.39
CA TYR A 162 -8.13 -5.23 -11.54
C TYR A 162 -6.91 -6.02 -11.11
N GLN A 163 -6.97 -7.35 -11.25
CA GLN A 163 -5.91 -8.25 -10.82
C GLN A 163 -5.65 -9.32 -11.88
N PRO A 164 -4.38 -9.77 -12.03
CA PRO A 164 -4.07 -10.99 -12.75
C PRO A 164 -4.83 -12.17 -12.17
N ARG A 165 -5.27 -13.08 -13.04
CA ARG A 165 -5.91 -14.30 -12.59
C ARG A 165 -4.88 -15.20 -11.92
N ALA A 166 -5.15 -15.65 -10.71
CA ALA A 166 -4.17 -16.43 -9.95
C ALA A 166 -4.01 -17.86 -10.45
N HIS A 167 -5.08 -18.45 -11.00
CA HIS A 167 -5.04 -19.81 -11.51
C HIS A 167 -5.86 -19.95 -12.80
N ILE A 168 -5.15 -20.22 -13.90
CA ILE A 168 -5.74 -20.56 -15.20
C ILE A 168 -5.21 -21.94 -15.59
N PRO A 169 -6.09 -22.93 -15.83
CA PRO A 169 -5.66 -24.26 -16.27
C PRO A 169 -4.85 -24.18 -17.56
N SER A 170 -3.70 -24.86 -17.59
CA SER A 170 -2.84 -24.92 -18.78
C SER A 170 -3.56 -25.49 -20.01
N SER A 171 -4.58 -26.33 -19.79
CA SER A 171 -5.45 -26.87 -20.84
C SER A 171 -6.21 -25.80 -21.64
N MET A 172 -6.34 -24.57 -21.13
CA MET A 172 -6.94 -23.46 -21.86
C MET A 172 -6.04 -22.92 -22.99
N GLY A 173 -4.73 -23.25 -22.98
CA GLY A 173 -3.81 -22.89 -24.06
C GLY A 173 -3.57 -21.39 -24.26
N LEU A 174 -3.81 -20.57 -23.22
CA LEU A 174 -3.59 -19.12 -23.29
C LEU A 174 -2.09 -18.81 -23.23
N SER A 175 -1.61 -18.00 -24.18
CA SER A 175 -0.19 -17.62 -24.28
C SER A 175 0.15 -16.31 -23.57
N ALA A 176 -0.86 -15.51 -23.21
CA ALA A 176 -0.75 -14.27 -22.45
C ALA A 176 -1.48 -14.37 -21.12
N GLY A 177 -0.99 -13.63 -20.13
CA GLY A 177 -1.67 -13.46 -18.85
C GLY A 177 -3.06 -12.84 -19.03
N VAL A 178 -4.02 -13.31 -18.23
CA VAL A 178 -5.37 -12.76 -18.20
C VAL A 178 -5.60 -12.11 -16.85
N SER A 179 -6.35 -11.01 -16.86
CA SER A 179 -6.71 -10.24 -15.68
C SER A 179 -8.20 -9.91 -15.70
N ALA A 180 -8.76 -9.65 -14.53
CA ALA A 180 -10.17 -9.30 -14.36
C ALA A 180 -10.41 -8.42 -13.12
N ASN A 181 -11.57 -7.77 -13.05
CA ASN A 181 -12.02 -7.00 -11.90
C ASN A 181 -12.58 -7.93 -10.80
N ILE A 182 -11.70 -8.49 -9.96
CA ILE A 182 -12.06 -9.53 -8.98
C ILE A 182 -11.69 -9.17 -7.54
N GLY A 183 -10.70 -8.29 -7.36
CA GLY A 183 -10.20 -7.99 -6.01
C GLY A 183 -11.10 -7.02 -5.26
N GLU A 184 -11.05 -7.13 -3.93
CA GLU A 184 -11.62 -6.16 -3.02
C GLU A 184 -10.66 -5.87 -1.87
N ALA A 185 -10.60 -4.61 -1.47
CA ALA A 185 -9.77 -4.17 -0.36
C ALA A 185 -10.50 -3.08 0.42
N SER A 186 -10.22 -2.97 1.72
CA SER A 186 -10.70 -1.87 2.53
C SER A 186 -9.56 -1.14 3.23
N SER A 187 -9.77 0.14 3.49
CA SER A 187 -8.88 0.98 4.28
C SER A 187 -9.71 1.74 5.29
N ARG A 188 -9.24 1.81 6.54
CA ARG A 188 -9.92 2.55 7.59
C ARG A 188 -8.93 3.21 8.52
N GLY A 189 -9.34 4.30 9.14
CA GLY A 189 -8.43 5.04 9.96
C GLY A 189 -9.02 6.24 10.67
N ILE A 190 -8.14 6.91 11.40
CA ILE A 190 -8.38 8.13 12.14
C ILE A 190 -7.31 9.11 11.72
N ASP A 191 -7.71 10.32 11.36
CA ASP A 191 -6.84 11.45 11.14
C ASP A 191 -7.16 12.53 12.17
N LEU A 192 -6.14 13.02 12.88
CA LEU A 192 -6.26 14.03 13.91
C LEU A 192 -5.27 15.14 13.58
N SER A 193 -5.73 16.37 13.65
CA SER A 193 -4.89 17.55 13.65
C SER A 193 -5.31 18.50 14.77
N ALA A 194 -4.33 19.12 15.39
CA ALA A 194 -4.53 20.11 16.44
C ALA A 194 -3.58 21.28 16.21
N ASN A 195 -4.11 22.48 16.21
CA ASN A 195 -3.35 23.72 16.10
C ASN A 195 -3.65 24.58 17.31
N TYR A 196 -2.60 25.18 17.86
CA TYR A 196 -2.70 26.15 18.94
C TYR A 196 -1.97 27.43 18.54
N SER A 197 -2.59 28.59 18.76
CA SER A 197 -1.99 29.88 18.49
C SER A 197 -2.30 30.82 19.64
N TYR A 198 -1.24 31.35 20.26
CA TYR A 198 -1.34 32.31 21.35
C TYR A 198 -0.46 33.52 21.05
N ILE A 199 -1.09 34.69 21.00
CA ILE A 199 -0.40 35.97 20.80
C ILE A 199 -0.58 36.75 22.09
N ALA A 200 0.49 36.89 22.87
CA ALA A 200 0.42 37.68 24.10
C ALA A 200 0.47 39.18 23.81
N ASN A 201 1.31 39.60 22.86
CA ASN A 201 1.48 40.98 22.42
C ASN A 201 2.30 41.04 21.11
N LYS A 202 2.61 42.26 20.64
CA LYS A 202 3.40 42.50 19.42
C LYS A 202 4.81 41.86 19.44
N ASP A 203 5.35 41.62 20.64
CA ASP A 203 6.70 41.14 20.84
C ASP A 203 6.76 39.65 21.19
N PHE A 204 5.64 38.98 21.50
CA PHE A 204 5.64 37.57 21.89
C PHE A 204 4.42 36.81 21.36
N TRP A 205 4.70 35.72 20.65
CA TRP A 205 3.68 34.77 20.18
C TRP A 205 4.23 33.34 20.21
N ILE A 206 3.34 32.37 20.37
CA ILE A 206 3.62 30.94 20.27
C ILE A 206 2.57 30.30 19.37
N LYS A 207 3.01 29.37 18.53
CA LYS A 207 2.16 28.46 17.77
C LYS A 207 2.62 27.03 18.03
N GLY A 208 1.67 26.12 18.20
CA GLY A 208 1.90 24.69 18.24
C GLY A 208 1.04 24.02 17.18
N MET A 209 1.56 22.97 16.56
CA MET A 209 0.76 22.11 15.71
C MET A 209 1.09 20.64 15.99
N GLY A 210 0.11 19.78 15.82
CA GLY A 210 0.24 18.34 15.90
C GLY A 210 -0.65 17.69 14.87
N ASN A 211 -0.17 16.63 14.24
CA ASN A 211 -0.98 15.73 13.43
C ASN A 211 -0.67 14.27 13.77
N PHE A 212 -1.67 13.43 13.59
CA PHE A 212 -1.59 12.00 13.82
C PHE A 212 -2.58 11.30 12.89
N THR A 213 -2.08 10.36 12.10
CA THR A 213 -2.87 9.53 11.21
C THR A 213 -2.60 8.07 11.52
N LEU A 214 -3.67 7.31 11.80
CA LEU A 214 -3.65 5.85 11.82
C LEU A 214 -4.47 5.36 10.63
N ALA A 215 -3.84 4.68 9.67
CA ALA A 215 -4.49 4.13 8.48
C ALA A 215 -4.14 2.65 8.31
N LYS A 216 -5.14 1.78 8.25
CA LYS A 216 -4.96 0.33 8.06
C LYS A 216 -5.71 -0.14 6.82
N GLY A 217 -4.97 -0.67 5.86
CA GLY A 217 -5.51 -1.32 4.68
C GLY A 217 -5.48 -2.84 4.82
N ARG A 218 -6.51 -3.54 4.31
CA ARG A 218 -6.55 -5.01 4.25
C ARG A 218 -7.19 -5.52 2.95
N TYR A 219 -6.79 -6.71 2.51
CA TYR A 219 -7.49 -7.42 1.45
C TYR A 219 -8.78 -8.04 2.00
N GLU A 220 -9.91 -7.80 1.32
CA GLU A 220 -11.20 -8.42 1.63
C GLU A 220 -11.49 -9.60 0.71
N VAL A 221 -11.08 -9.47 -0.56
CA VAL A 221 -11.16 -10.51 -1.58
C VAL A 221 -9.90 -10.45 -2.42
N TYR A 222 -9.27 -11.61 -2.61
CA TYR A 222 -8.11 -11.79 -3.46
C TYR A 222 -8.27 -13.13 -4.17
N GLU A 223 -8.02 -13.20 -5.48
CA GLU A 223 -8.01 -14.51 -6.15
C GLU A 223 -6.71 -15.23 -5.76
N GLU A 224 -6.85 -16.32 -5.02
CA GLU A 224 -5.76 -17.18 -4.57
C GLU A 224 -6.30 -18.61 -4.41
N LEU A 225 -5.39 -19.56 -4.19
CA LEU A 225 -5.79 -20.91 -3.81
C LEU A 225 -6.51 -20.87 -2.46
N ASP A 226 -7.42 -21.81 -2.23
CA ASP A 226 -8.08 -21.96 -0.94
C ASP A 226 -7.13 -22.58 0.09
N TYR A 227 -6.15 -21.80 0.53
CA TYR A 227 -5.13 -22.23 1.49
C TYR A 227 -5.74 -22.68 2.82
N ALA A 228 -6.89 -22.12 3.22
CA ALA A 228 -7.55 -22.48 4.45
C ALA A 228 -8.02 -23.95 4.43
N SER A 229 -8.60 -24.40 3.31
CA SER A 229 -9.04 -25.79 3.15
C SER A 229 -7.89 -26.81 3.15
N TYR A 230 -6.66 -26.38 2.82
CA TYR A 230 -5.46 -27.22 2.90
C TYR A 230 -4.68 -27.09 4.23
N GLY A 231 -5.24 -26.41 5.24
CA GLY A 231 -4.57 -26.21 6.53
C GLY A 231 -3.43 -25.17 6.50
N GLN A 232 -3.28 -24.44 5.40
CA GLN A 232 -2.23 -23.45 5.15
C GLN A 232 -2.75 -22.01 5.25
N GLY A 233 -3.79 -21.77 6.05
CA GLY A 233 -4.47 -20.46 6.13
C GLY A 233 -3.55 -19.27 6.43
N TYR A 234 -2.39 -19.50 7.04
CA TYR A 234 -1.36 -18.49 7.27
C TYR A 234 -0.76 -17.89 5.98
N ARG A 235 -0.94 -18.55 4.83
CA ARG A 235 -0.51 -18.06 3.50
C ARG A 235 -1.52 -17.14 2.83
N SER A 236 -2.77 -17.14 3.29
CA SER A 236 -3.87 -16.40 2.67
C SER A 236 -3.68 -14.90 2.82
N ARG A 237 -3.79 -14.16 1.69
CA ARG A 237 -3.76 -12.69 1.69
C ARG A 237 -5.07 -12.11 2.22
N ILE A 238 -6.16 -12.87 2.16
CA ILE A 238 -7.47 -12.42 2.63
C ILE A 238 -7.40 -12.13 4.14
N GLY A 239 -7.83 -10.93 4.53
CA GLY A 239 -7.76 -10.44 5.91
C GLY A 239 -6.41 -9.85 6.31
N GLN A 240 -5.35 -10.06 5.52
CA GLN A 240 -4.03 -9.50 5.78
C GLN A 240 -3.91 -8.06 5.31
N ALA A 241 -2.91 -7.36 5.85
CA ALA A 241 -2.67 -5.98 5.49
C ALA A 241 -2.17 -5.84 4.03
N ILE A 242 -2.51 -4.72 3.39
CA ILE A 242 -2.03 -4.43 2.03
C ILE A 242 -0.53 -4.09 2.10
N ASN A 243 0.25 -4.59 1.14
CA ASN A 243 1.72 -4.45 1.11
C ASN A 243 2.43 -5.00 2.36
N HIS A 244 1.90 -6.09 2.91
CA HIS A 244 2.54 -6.83 3.99
C HIS A 244 3.66 -7.71 3.42
N ASN A 245 4.85 -7.63 4.04
CA ASN A 245 5.99 -8.47 3.70
C ASN A 245 5.61 -9.95 3.81
N TYR A 246 6.07 -10.78 2.86
CA TYR A 246 5.76 -12.21 2.80
C TYR A 246 7.05 -12.99 2.59
N GLY A 247 7.28 -14.03 3.38
CA GLY A 247 8.49 -14.84 3.32
C GLY A 247 8.60 -15.83 4.47
N TYR A 248 9.79 -16.39 4.66
CA TYR A 248 10.08 -17.39 5.66
C TYR A 248 10.31 -16.77 7.04
N ILE A 249 9.87 -17.44 8.11
CA ILE A 249 10.22 -17.05 9.48
C ILE A 249 11.59 -17.64 9.81
N ALA A 250 12.60 -16.78 9.91
CA ALA A 250 13.90 -17.16 10.42
C ALA A 250 13.89 -17.25 11.95
N GLU A 251 14.37 -18.36 12.50
CA GLU A 251 14.44 -18.58 13.94
C GLU A 251 15.78 -18.11 14.51
N ARG A 252 16.87 -18.44 13.82
CA ARG A 252 18.27 -18.22 14.20
C ARG A 252 19.19 -18.78 13.11
N LEU A 253 20.50 -18.75 13.33
CA LEU A 253 21.48 -19.49 12.53
C LEU A 253 21.68 -20.92 13.06
N PHE A 254 22.05 -21.86 12.20
CA PHE A 254 22.41 -23.23 12.57
C PHE A 254 23.71 -23.27 13.39
N ILE A 255 23.74 -24.09 14.45
CA ILE A 255 24.91 -24.21 15.34
C ILE A 255 26.00 -25.07 14.70
N ASP A 256 25.62 -26.28 14.28
CA ASP A 256 26.53 -27.29 13.75
C ASP A 256 25.79 -28.31 12.88
N VAL A 257 26.53 -29.31 12.39
CA VAL A 257 26.01 -30.35 11.50
C VAL A 257 24.92 -31.20 12.19
N ASN A 258 24.98 -31.37 13.51
CA ASN A 258 23.95 -32.12 14.24
C ASN A 258 22.66 -31.30 14.34
N ASP A 259 22.76 -29.99 14.57
CA ASP A 259 21.59 -29.10 14.56
C ASP A 259 20.92 -29.08 13.18
N VAL A 260 21.69 -29.06 12.10
CA VAL A 260 21.17 -29.22 10.73
C VAL A 260 20.48 -30.58 10.56
N ALA A 261 21.14 -31.67 10.96
CA ALA A 261 20.61 -33.03 10.77
C ALA A 261 19.34 -33.33 11.59
N ASN A 262 19.15 -32.64 12.73
CA ASN A 262 17.98 -32.79 13.59
C ASN A 262 16.87 -31.76 13.32
N SER A 263 17.00 -30.96 12.26
CA SER A 263 16.03 -29.93 11.89
C SER A 263 15.25 -30.31 10.62
N PRO A 264 14.09 -29.66 10.36
CA PRO A 264 13.39 -29.81 9.09
C PRO A 264 14.31 -29.61 7.88
N SER A 265 14.11 -30.43 6.84
CA SER A 265 14.99 -30.44 5.67
C SER A 265 14.90 -29.15 4.89
N GLN A 266 16.01 -28.43 4.79
CA GLN A 266 16.17 -27.21 3.99
C GLN A 266 16.83 -27.49 2.62
N THR A 267 16.66 -28.69 2.07
CA THR A 267 17.27 -29.12 0.79
C THR A 267 16.63 -28.50 -0.46
N SER A 268 15.44 -27.93 -0.32
CA SER A 268 14.79 -27.08 -1.33
C SER A 268 15.63 -25.84 -1.68
N PHE A 269 16.48 -25.39 -0.76
CA PHE A 269 17.43 -24.32 -0.97
C PHE A 269 18.74 -24.89 -1.52
N ASN A 270 19.29 -24.22 -2.54
CA ASN A 270 20.43 -24.57 -3.39
C ASN A 270 21.63 -25.28 -2.68
N GLY A 271 21.51 -26.57 -2.37
CA GLY A 271 22.56 -27.39 -1.73
C GLY A 271 22.29 -27.87 -0.29
N GLY A 272 21.15 -27.50 0.32
CA GLY A 272 20.84 -27.78 1.73
C GLY A 272 21.47 -26.77 2.69
N ALA A 273 21.05 -26.82 3.95
CA ALA A 273 21.58 -25.94 4.99
C ALA A 273 22.91 -26.48 5.56
N MET A 274 23.81 -25.57 5.89
CA MET A 274 25.08 -25.80 6.58
C MET A 274 25.11 -25.06 7.93
N PRO A 275 26.06 -25.37 8.83
CA PRO A 275 26.29 -24.56 10.02
C PRO A 275 26.52 -23.08 9.64
N GLY A 276 25.85 -22.18 10.38
CA GLY A 276 25.87 -20.74 10.09
C GLY A 276 24.79 -20.26 9.11
N ASP A 277 24.13 -21.15 8.37
CA ASP A 277 22.98 -20.75 7.54
C ASP A 277 21.74 -20.45 8.39
N ILE A 278 20.78 -19.74 7.81
CA ILE A 278 19.52 -19.41 8.46
C ILE A 278 18.67 -20.67 8.63
N LYS A 279 18.25 -20.91 9.86
CA LYS A 279 17.25 -21.92 10.23
C LYS A 279 15.86 -21.31 10.13
N TYR A 280 15.03 -21.89 9.27
CA TYR A 280 13.64 -21.48 9.09
C TYR A 280 12.68 -22.38 9.86
N LYS A 281 11.55 -21.78 10.25
CA LYS A 281 10.48 -22.48 10.95
C LYS A 281 9.60 -23.28 9.96
N ASP A 282 9.41 -24.56 10.27
CA ASP A 282 8.41 -25.41 9.61
C ASP A 282 7.01 -25.03 10.13
N LEU A 283 6.14 -24.59 9.22
CA LEU A 283 4.80 -24.10 9.53
C LEU A 283 3.71 -25.16 9.34
N ASN A 284 3.93 -26.12 8.43
CA ASN A 284 2.96 -27.18 8.12
C ASN A 284 3.24 -28.49 8.89
N GLY A 285 4.41 -28.62 9.51
CA GLY A 285 4.84 -29.76 10.32
C GLY A 285 5.25 -30.99 9.52
N ASP A 286 5.57 -30.85 8.24
CA ASP A 286 5.92 -31.97 7.36
C ASP A 286 7.41 -32.38 7.42
N GLY A 287 8.22 -31.66 8.21
CA GLY A 287 9.63 -31.92 8.39
C GLY A 287 10.50 -31.42 7.23
N LYS A 288 9.99 -30.57 6.35
CA LYS A 288 10.70 -29.93 5.25
C LYS A 288 10.38 -28.44 5.23
N ILE A 289 11.32 -27.63 4.78
CA ILE A 289 11.07 -26.21 4.50
C ILE A 289 10.87 -26.05 3.01
N THR A 290 9.71 -25.57 2.60
CA THR A 290 9.32 -25.36 1.20
C THR A 290 8.54 -24.06 1.05
N ASP A 291 8.08 -23.73 -0.16
CA ASP A 291 7.23 -22.55 -0.39
C ASP A 291 5.92 -22.55 0.43
N GLU A 292 5.55 -23.70 1.00
CA GLU A 292 4.43 -23.84 1.92
C GLU A 292 4.68 -23.23 3.31
N ASP A 293 5.94 -22.95 3.67
CA ASP A 293 6.35 -22.40 4.96
C ASP A 293 6.50 -20.87 4.97
N GLN A 294 6.04 -20.22 3.91
CA GLN A 294 6.03 -18.76 3.81
C GLN A 294 4.78 -18.17 4.45
N THR A 295 4.93 -17.04 5.14
CA THR A 295 3.86 -16.31 5.81
C THR A 295 4.12 -14.81 5.84
N PHE A 296 3.18 -14.04 6.37
CA PHE A 296 3.29 -12.59 6.49
C PHE A 296 4.19 -12.20 7.67
N LEU A 297 5.13 -11.27 7.43
CA LEU A 297 6.19 -10.89 8.36
C LEU A 297 6.01 -9.45 8.85
N GLY A 298 6.10 -9.25 10.16
CA GLY A 298 6.14 -7.90 10.78
C GLY A 298 4.91 -7.04 10.46
N TYR A 299 5.14 -5.76 10.22
CA TYR A 299 4.14 -4.78 9.76
C TYR A 299 4.19 -4.59 8.23
N PRO A 300 3.19 -3.91 7.64
CA PRO A 300 3.26 -3.49 6.24
C PRO A 300 4.47 -2.62 5.92
N ASN A 301 4.89 -2.60 4.67
CA ASN A 301 5.96 -1.72 4.21
C ASN A 301 5.52 -0.25 4.03
N GLN A 302 4.22 0.01 4.18
CA GLN A 302 3.66 1.36 4.30
C GLN A 302 3.32 1.61 5.78
N PRO A 303 3.72 2.77 6.35
CA PRO A 303 3.40 3.08 7.74
C PRO A 303 1.90 3.09 8.01
N GLU A 304 1.47 2.30 9.00
CA GLU A 304 0.10 2.40 9.50
C GLU A 304 -0.08 3.64 10.38
N ILE A 305 0.99 4.15 10.99
CA ILE A 305 0.97 5.36 11.82
C ILE A 305 1.96 6.38 11.27
N THR A 306 1.47 7.60 11.03
CA THR A 306 2.29 8.78 10.74
C THR A 306 1.89 9.88 11.69
N TYR A 307 2.87 10.56 12.29
CA TYR A 307 2.61 11.67 13.21
C TYR A 307 3.68 12.74 13.06
N GLY A 308 3.33 13.94 13.45
CA GLY A 308 4.21 15.08 13.45
C GLY A 308 3.74 16.12 14.44
N PHE A 309 4.68 16.85 14.99
CA PHE A 309 4.38 17.98 15.84
C PHE A 309 5.45 19.04 15.66
N GLY A 310 5.04 20.29 15.80
CA GLY A 310 5.92 21.42 15.69
C GLY A 310 5.52 22.52 16.64
N PHE A 311 6.49 23.35 16.97
CA PHE A 311 6.24 24.58 17.69
C PHE A 311 7.05 25.70 17.05
N SER A 312 6.45 26.88 17.07
CA SER A 312 7.08 28.11 16.65
C SER A 312 6.87 29.15 17.75
N ALA A 313 7.92 29.88 18.10
CA ALA A 313 7.82 30.97 19.04
C ALA A 313 8.57 32.17 18.49
N GLY A 314 7.98 33.36 18.62
CA GLY A 314 8.63 34.62 18.28
C GLY A 314 8.78 35.49 19.51
N TYR A 315 9.96 36.11 19.66
CA TYR A 315 10.23 37.11 20.68
C TYR A 315 11.04 38.29 20.12
N LYS A 316 10.48 39.52 20.15
CA LYS A 316 11.14 40.79 19.78
C LYS A 316 11.94 40.75 18.45
N GLY A 317 11.35 40.15 17.41
CA GLY A 317 11.97 40.07 16.09
C GLY A 317 12.87 38.85 15.85
N PHE A 318 13.06 37.99 16.85
CA PHE A 318 13.63 36.65 16.68
C PHE A 318 12.51 35.62 16.63
N ASP A 319 12.62 34.62 15.77
CA ASP A 319 11.75 33.45 15.78
C ASP A 319 12.55 32.15 15.79
N LEU A 320 11.95 31.13 16.40
CA LEU A 320 12.43 29.77 16.39
C LEU A 320 11.28 28.87 15.96
N SER A 321 11.52 27.99 15.00
CA SER A 321 10.57 26.98 14.57
C SER A 321 11.24 25.62 14.56
N MET A 322 10.61 24.63 15.19
CA MET A 322 11.04 23.24 15.19
C MET A 322 9.87 22.36 14.76
N PHE A 323 10.17 21.33 13.96
CA PHE A 323 9.21 20.35 13.51
C PHE A 323 9.81 18.95 13.60
N PHE A 324 9.02 18.02 14.11
CA PHE A 324 9.35 16.62 14.26
C PHE A 324 8.32 15.80 13.50
N GLN A 325 8.77 14.78 12.79
CA GLN A 325 7.92 13.80 12.12
C GLN A 325 8.40 12.39 12.43
N GLY A 326 7.46 11.45 12.47
CA GLY A 326 7.73 10.06 12.72
C GLY A 326 6.74 9.14 12.01
N ASN A 327 7.24 7.94 11.71
CA ASN A 327 6.45 6.83 11.19
C ASN A 327 6.58 5.66 12.15
N ALA A 328 5.48 4.94 12.38
CA ALA A 328 5.45 3.76 13.23
C ALA A 328 4.59 2.66 12.59
N ARG A 329 4.74 1.43 13.09
CA ARG A 329 4.08 0.23 12.53
C ARG A 329 4.34 0.08 11.03
N VAL A 330 5.61 0.09 10.69
CA VAL A 330 6.14 -0.18 9.35
C VAL A 330 7.27 -1.19 9.47
N SER A 331 7.38 -2.10 8.51
CA SER A 331 8.53 -3.00 8.39
C SER A 331 9.01 -3.03 6.95
N PHE A 332 10.32 -2.99 6.77
CA PHE A 332 10.96 -3.11 5.47
C PHE A 332 12.11 -4.10 5.58
N PHE A 333 12.40 -4.79 4.49
CA PHE A 333 13.61 -5.58 4.41
C PHE A 333 14.80 -4.65 4.22
N ILE A 334 15.87 -4.91 4.98
CA ILE A 334 17.14 -4.23 4.79
C ILE A 334 17.70 -4.65 3.43
N ASP A 335 17.99 -3.68 2.56
CA ASP A 335 18.65 -3.96 1.29
C ASP A 335 20.17 -3.95 1.53
N PRO A 336 20.84 -5.12 1.44
CA PRO A 336 22.26 -5.23 1.72
C PRO A 336 23.08 -4.30 0.82
N ARG A 337 22.66 -4.04 -0.43
CA ARG A 337 23.37 -3.15 -1.35
C ARG A 337 23.29 -1.69 -0.91
N ASN A 338 22.16 -1.27 -0.36
CA ASN A 338 21.98 0.10 0.12
C ASN A 338 22.66 0.34 1.46
N THR A 339 22.88 -0.72 2.25
CA THR A 339 23.59 -0.62 3.53
C THR A 339 25.09 -0.83 3.42
N SER A 340 25.59 -1.43 2.33
CA SER A 340 27.02 -1.61 2.10
C SER A 340 27.69 -0.31 1.65
N PRO A 341 28.74 0.16 2.35
CA PRO A 341 29.52 1.31 1.88
C PRO A 341 30.47 0.91 0.73
N PHE A 342 30.74 1.87 -0.15
CA PHE A 342 31.74 1.76 -1.23
C PHE A 342 31.53 0.55 -2.17
N VAL A 343 30.28 0.24 -2.53
CA VAL A 343 29.97 -0.81 -3.53
C VAL A 343 30.52 -0.38 -4.89
N ASN A 344 31.47 -1.16 -5.43
CA ASN A 344 32.02 -0.95 -6.76
C ASN A 344 31.54 -2.04 -7.70
N TYR A 345 31.08 -1.65 -8.88
CA TYR A 345 30.57 -2.54 -9.91
C TYR A 345 31.67 -2.80 -10.95
N ASP A 346 31.82 -4.04 -11.38
CA ASP A 346 32.61 -4.37 -12.56
C ASP A 346 31.88 -3.95 -13.84
N ALA A 347 32.54 -4.12 -15.00
CA ALA A 347 31.97 -3.74 -16.30
C ALA A 347 30.70 -4.52 -16.69
N GLY A 348 30.29 -5.53 -15.91
CA GLY A 348 29.08 -6.34 -16.10
C GLY A 348 28.02 -6.12 -15.02
N ASP A 349 28.10 -5.01 -14.27
CA ASP A 349 27.18 -4.67 -13.18
C ASP A 349 27.21 -5.68 -12.01
N ARG A 350 28.26 -6.51 -11.94
CA ARG A 350 28.49 -7.41 -10.80
C ARG A 350 29.25 -6.66 -9.73
N ILE A 351 28.92 -6.95 -8.47
CA ILE A 351 29.62 -6.35 -7.33
C ILE A 351 31.05 -6.89 -7.32
N GLY A 352 32.02 -6.04 -7.64
CA GLY A 352 33.44 -6.38 -7.68
C GLY A 352 34.13 -6.18 -6.33
N VAL A 353 33.74 -5.15 -5.58
CA VAL A 353 34.22 -4.89 -4.21
C VAL A 353 33.07 -4.30 -3.40
N GLN A 354 32.85 -4.82 -2.20
CA GLN A 354 31.97 -4.18 -1.20
C GLN A 354 32.67 -4.21 0.16
N GLN A 355 32.55 -3.11 0.91
CA GLN A 355 32.95 -3.09 2.31
C GLN A 355 31.76 -3.55 3.16
N CYS A 356 32.05 -4.21 4.28
CA CYS A 356 31.05 -4.62 5.25
C CYS A 356 30.91 -3.53 6.32
N LEU A 357 29.70 -3.32 6.84
CA LEU A 357 29.53 -2.45 8.00
C LEU A 357 30.19 -3.09 9.23
N ASP A 358 30.84 -2.29 10.06
CA ASP A 358 31.50 -2.77 11.29
C ASP A 358 30.55 -3.55 12.20
N VAL A 359 29.26 -3.17 12.26
CA VAL A 359 28.27 -3.88 13.05
C VAL A 359 28.06 -5.32 12.58
N ILE A 360 28.11 -5.56 11.27
CA ILE A 360 27.96 -6.90 10.67
C ILE A 360 29.30 -7.65 10.78
N ALA A 361 30.41 -6.97 10.52
CA ALA A 361 31.75 -7.57 10.59
C ALA A 361 32.09 -8.08 12.00
N ASN A 362 31.60 -7.42 13.05
CA ASN A 362 31.85 -7.82 14.43
C ASN A 362 30.80 -8.78 15.00
N ASP A 363 29.64 -8.91 14.37
CA ASP A 363 28.51 -9.73 14.81
C ASP A 363 28.13 -10.75 13.74
N HIS A 364 29.02 -11.72 13.53
CA HIS A 364 28.87 -12.76 12.51
C HIS A 364 29.09 -14.16 13.09
N TRP A 365 28.44 -15.13 12.46
CA TRP A 365 28.69 -16.53 12.75
C TRP A 365 30.03 -16.98 12.14
N SER A 366 30.83 -17.68 12.94
CA SER A 366 32.02 -18.40 12.48
C SER A 366 32.20 -19.70 13.26
N GLU A 367 33.05 -20.60 12.77
CA GLU A 367 33.33 -21.85 13.49
C GLU A 367 33.88 -21.62 14.91
N ASN A 368 34.62 -20.52 15.12
CA ASN A 368 35.20 -20.12 16.40
C ASN A 368 34.24 -19.28 17.25
N ASN A 369 33.24 -18.64 16.64
CA ASN A 369 32.23 -17.83 17.31
C ASN A 369 30.84 -18.13 16.71
N ARG A 370 30.21 -19.20 17.20
CA ARG A 370 28.91 -19.71 16.69
C ARG A 370 27.74 -18.96 17.32
N ASP A 371 27.75 -17.63 17.25
CA ASP A 371 26.61 -16.84 17.70
C ASP A 371 25.43 -17.08 16.77
N ILE A 372 24.38 -17.69 17.33
CA ILE A 372 23.16 -18.07 16.61
C ILE A 372 22.23 -16.88 16.35
N TYR A 373 22.46 -15.75 17.02
CA TYR A 373 21.70 -14.51 16.86
C TYR A 373 22.53 -13.38 16.24
N ALA A 374 23.70 -13.72 15.70
CA ALA A 374 24.53 -12.80 14.93
C ALA A 374 23.69 -12.08 13.86
N PHE A 375 23.96 -10.81 13.61
CA PHE A 375 23.28 -10.06 12.56
C PHE A 375 23.52 -10.71 11.17
N TRP A 376 22.44 -11.02 10.45
CA TRP A 376 22.48 -11.75 9.17
C TRP A 376 21.58 -11.13 8.09
#